data_AF-A0A968LMJ3-F1
#
_entry.id   AF-A0A968LMJ3-F1
#
_cell.length_a   1.000
_cell.length_b   1.000
_cell.length_c   1.000
_cell.angle_alpha   90.00
_cell.angle_beta   90.00
_cell.angle_gamma   90.00
#
_symmetry.space_group_name_H-M   'P 1'
#
loop_
_entity.id
_entity.type
_entity.pdbx_description
1 polymer ?
#
loop_
_entity_poly.entity_id
_entity_poly.type
_entity_poly.pdbx_seq_one_letter_code
_entity_poly.pdbx_strand_id
1 'polypeptide(L)'
;MSFLRDAADFHVALARLSGNPFFSKALEDVLTRLSRARFFEASSSGGKTRAQREHTRILEHLENKDAALLETELKAHLARSRDRLLNALMERGNLQVSR
;
A
#
# COMPACT_ATOMS: atom_id res chain seq x y z
N MET A 1 -9.23 9.04 14.51
CA MET A 1 -9.19 8.23 13.27
C MET A 1 -7.89 7.44 13.21
N SER A 2 -7.98 6.11 13.20
CA SER A 2 -6.80 5.23 13.07
C SER A 2 -6.37 5.19 11.60
N PHE A 3 -5.20 5.75 11.30
CA PHE A 3 -4.55 5.80 9.98
C PHE A 3 -4.46 4.44 9.26
N LEU A 4 -4.67 3.33 9.98
CA LEU A 4 -4.69 1.97 9.44
C LEU A 4 -5.96 1.62 8.66
N ARG A 5 -7.09 2.26 8.96
CA ARG A 5 -8.32 2.08 8.16
C ARG A 5 -8.18 2.79 6.81
N ASP A 6 -7.86 4.08 6.80
CA ASP A 6 -7.82 4.88 5.56
C ASP A 6 -6.86 4.34 4.48
N ALA A 7 -5.68 3.83 4.87
CA ALA A 7 -4.69 3.32 3.90
C ALA A 7 -4.99 1.90 3.38
N ALA A 8 -5.73 1.07 4.12
CA ALA A 8 -6.20 -0.24 3.64
C ALA A 8 -7.50 -0.09 2.84
N ASP A 9 -8.39 0.80 3.32
CA ASP A 9 -9.66 1.13 2.68
C ASP A 9 -9.44 1.70 1.27
N PHE A 10 -8.37 2.48 1.05
CA PHE A 10 -7.97 2.93 -0.30
C PHE A 10 -7.82 1.78 -1.30
N HIS A 11 -7.03 0.76 -0.96
CA HIS A 11 -6.76 -0.36 -1.86
C HIS A 11 -8.03 -1.21 -2.11
N VAL A 12 -8.83 -1.44 -1.07
CA VAL A 12 -10.08 -2.18 -1.19
C VAL A 12 -11.10 -1.41 -2.03
N ALA A 13 -11.20 -0.09 -1.85
CA ALA A 13 -12.07 0.77 -2.65
C ALA A 13 -11.67 0.73 -4.14
N LEU A 14 -10.38 0.82 -4.45
CA LEU A 14 -9.89 0.71 -5.82
C LEU A 14 -10.19 -0.68 -6.42
N ALA A 15 -9.99 -1.76 -5.66
CA ALA A 15 -10.29 -3.11 -6.12
C ALA A 15 -11.77 -3.34 -6.40
N ARG A 16 -12.69 -2.70 -5.65
CA ARG A 16 -14.13 -2.77 -5.89
C ARG A 16 -14.53 -2.19 -7.26
N LEU A 17 -13.77 -1.23 -7.81
CA LEU A 17 -14.02 -0.68 -9.14
C LEU A 17 -13.84 -1.71 -10.26
N SER A 18 -13.12 -2.81 -10.02
CA SER A 18 -13.02 -3.91 -10.99
C SER A 18 -14.34 -4.67 -11.20
N GLY A 19 -15.34 -4.47 -10.33
CA GLY A 19 -16.57 -5.26 -10.33
C GLY A 19 -16.37 -6.73 -9.91
N ASN A 20 -15.15 -7.11 -9.50
CA ASN A 20 -14.83 -8.48 -9.11
C ASN A 20 -14.86 -8.64 -7.57
N PRO A 21 -15.92 -9.26 -7.00
CA PRO A 21 -16.04 -9.44 -5.56
C PRO A 21 -14.98 -10.39 -4.99
N PHE A 22 -14.55 -11.41 -5.75
CA PHE A 22 -13.50 -12.33 -5.32
C PHE A 22 -12.16 -11.61 -5.18
N PHE A 23 -11.83 -10.74 -6.13
CA PHE A 23 -10.60 -9.96 -6.10
C PHE A 23 -10.57 -9.00 -4.91
N SER A 24 -11.64 -8.21 -4.72
CA SER A 24 -11.71 -7.27 -3.60
C SER A 24 -11.64 -7.98 -2.24
N LYS A 25 -12.27 -9.16 -2.10
CA LYS A 25 -12.19 -9.96 -0.87
C LYS A 25 -10.79 -10.54 -0.63
N ALA A 26 -10.17 -11.11 -1.67
CA ALA A 26 -8.81 -11.62 -1.57
C ALA A 26 -7.82 -10.50 -1.19
N LEU A 27 -8.00 -9.30 -1.74
CA LEU A 27 -7.15 -8.15 -1.41
C LEU A 27 -7.34 -7.69 0.04
N GLU A 28 -8.56 -7.67 0.55
CA GLU A 28 -8.84 -7.38 1.97
C GLU A 28 -8.09 -8.36 2.91
N ASP A 29 -8.13 -9.66 2.60
CA ASP A 29 -7.44 -10.68 3.38
C ASP A 29 -5.91 -10.52 3.33
N VAL A 30 -5.35 -10.19 2.15
CA VAL A 30 -3.92 -9.88 2.01
C VAL A 30 -3.53 -8.66 2.82
N LEU A 31 -4.30 -7.57 2.74
CA LEU A 31 -4.02 -6.33 3.47
C LEU A 31 -4.11 -6.53 4.98
N THR A 32 -5.02 -7.40 5.45
CA THR A 32 -5.14 -7.78 6.85
C THR A 32 -3.85 -8.43 7.36
N ARG A 33 -3.27 -9.36 6.59
CA ARG A 33 -1.99 -10.02 6.91
C ARG A 33 -0.81 -9.05 6.88
N LEU A 34 -0.85 -8.06 5.99
CA LEU A 34 0.21 -7.06 5.84
C LEU A 34 0.07 -5.87 6.81
N SER A 35 -1.03 -5.78 7.56
CA SER A 35 -1.38 -4.61 8.39
C SER A 35 -0.26 -4.16 9.33
N ARG A 36 0.35 -5.10 10.05
CA ARG A 36 1.44 -4.81 11.00
C ARG A 36 2.68 -4.27 10.31
N ALA A 37 3.06 -4.86 9.19
CA ALA A 37 4.27 -4.49 8.48
C ALA A 37 4.10 -3.15 7.73
N ARG A 38 2.90 -2.88 7.20
CA ARG A 38 2.49 -1.57 6.67
C ARG A 38 2.42 -0.50 7.77
N PHE A 39 2.00 -0.84 8.99
CA PHE A 39 2.04 0.10 10.12
C PHE A 39 3.45 0.62 10.39
N PHE A 40 4.45 -0.25 10.38
CA PHE A 40 5.84 0.15 10.58
C PHE A 40 6.36 1.02 9.45
N GLU A 41 6.06 0.67 8.20
CA GLU A 41 6.44 1.47 7.02
C GLU A 41 5.82 2.87 7.08
N ALA A 42 4.53 2.98 7.36
CA ALA A 42 3.84 4.26 7.50
C ALA A 42 4.35 5.09 8.69
N SER A 43 4.74 4.42 9.76
CA SER A 43 5.29 5.07 10.98
C SER A 43 6.75 5.51 10.82
N SER A 44 7.42 5.16 9.73
CA SER A 44 8.76 5.66 9.42
C SER A 44 8.75 7.17 9.13
N SER A 45 9.92 7.80 9.24
CA SER A 45 10.07 9.23 8.94
C SER A 45 9.59 9.54 7.52
N GLY A 46 8.55 10.37 7.39
CA GLY A 46 7.92 10.74 6.12
C GLY A 46 7.08 9.66 5.44
N GLY A 47 6.86 8.50 6.07
CA GLY A 47 6.13 7.35 5.49
C GLY A 47 4.71 7.71 5.10
N LYS A 48 3.96 8.29 6.04
CA LYS A 48 2.58 8.77 5.80
C LYS A 48 2.49 9.74 4.63
N THR A 49 3.35 10.75 4.57
CA THR A 49 3.34 11.76 3.51
C THR A 49 3.69 11.14 2.15
N ARG A 50 4.62 10.18 2.11
CA ARG A 50 4.93 9.43 0.88
C ARG A 50 3.72 8.63 0.40
N ALA A 51 3.10 7.85 1.27
CA ALA A 51 1.92 7.06 0.92
C ALA A 51 0.78 7.93 0.39
N GLN A 52 0.51 9.07 1.06
CA GLN A 52 -0.49 10.02 0.61
C GLN A 52 -0.21 10.55 -0.81
N ARG A 53 1.04 10.94 -1.11
CA ARG A 53 1.42 11.41 -2.45
C ARG A 53 1.25 10.33 -3.52
N GLU A 54 1.65 9.10 -3.22
CA GLU A 54 1.47 7.98 -4.14
C GLU A 54 -0.02 7.72 -4.41
N HIS A 55 -0.87 7.73 -3.37
CA HIS A 55 -2.32 7.55 -3.53
C HIS A 55 -2.97 8.69 -4.32
N THR A 56 -2.59 9.94 -4.07
CA THR A 56 -3.11 11.09 -4.82
C THR A 56 -2.82 10.98 -6.32
N ARG A 57 -1.59 10.58 -6.71
CA ARG A 57 -1.27 10.37 -8.14
C ARG A 57 -2.10 9.26 -8.79
N ILE A 58 -2.35 8.17 -8.07
CA ILE A 58 -3.23 7.10 -8.55
C ILE A 58 -4.65 7.63 -8.79
N LEU A 59 -5.18 8.45 -7.87
CA LEU A 59 -6.50 9.06 -8.02
C LEU A 59 -6.54 10.04 -9.20
N GLU A 60 -5.50 10.85 -9.40
CA GLU A 60 -5.41 11.75 -10.55
C GLU A 60 -5.46 10.98 -11.89
N HIS A 61 -4.73 9.87 -12.01
CA HIS A 61 -4.79 9.04 -13.23
C HIS A 61 -6.16 8.36 -13.41
N LEU A 62 -6.78 7.92 -12.32
CA LEU A 62 -8.12 7.33 -12.33
C LEU A 62 -9.18 8.35 -12.77
N GLU A 63 -9.16 9.56 -12.22
CA GLU A 63 -10.09 10.66 -12.56
C GLU A 63 -9.97 11.07 -14.03
N ASN A 64 -8.74 11.10 -14.54
CA ASN A 64 -8.46 11.38 -15.96
C ASN A 64 -8.78 10.21 -16.89
N LYS A 65 -9.19 9.06 -16.36
CA LYS A 65 -9.49 7.82 -17.10
C LYS A 65 -8.31 7.34 -17.97
N ASP A 66 -7.08 7.64 -17.54
CA ASP A 66 -5.87 7.19 -18.22
C ASP A 66 -5.46 5.81 -17.70
N ALA A 67 -5.99 4.77 -18.34
CA ALA A 67 -5.75 3.39 -17.92
C ALA A 67 -4.26 3.00 -17.97
N ALA A 68 -3.51 3.53 -18.94
CA ALA A 68 -2.10 3.17 -19.12
C ALA A 68 -1.22 3.79 -18.02
N LEU A 69 -1.43 5.07 -17.71
CA LEU A 69 -0.74 5.72 -16.60
C LEU A 69 -1.18 5.17 -15.25
N LEU A 70 -2.47 4.86 -15.08
CA LEU A 70 -2.98 4.23 -13.87
C LEU A 70 -2.32 2.87 -13.62
N GLU A 71 -2.24 2.01 -14.64
CA GLU A 71 -1.58 0.71 -14.53
C GLU A 71 -0.09 0.88 -14.17
N THR A 72 0.59 1.83 -14.82
CA THR A 72 2.00 2.11 -14.58
C THR A 72 2.25 2.59 -13.14
N GLU A 73 1.48 3.57 -12.65
CA GLU A 73 1.66 4.09 -11.29
C GLU A 73 1.24 3.07 -10.24
N LEU A 74 0.24 2.22 -10.50
CA LEU A 74 -0.12 1.12 -9.59
C LEU A 74 1.00 0.09 -9.47
N LYS A 75 1.56 -0.37 -10.59
CA LYS A 75 2.71 -1.29 -10.60
C LYS A 75 3.89 -0.70 -9.84
N ALA A 76 4.20 0.57 -10.10
CA ALA A 76 5.29 1.28 -9.42
C ALA A 76 5.02 1.42 -7.91
N HIS A 77 3.81 1.80 -7.51
CA HIS A 77 3.41 1.88 -6.10
C HIS A 77 3.56 0.54 -5.37
N LEU A 78 3.06 -0.56 -5.97
CA LEU A 78 3.16 -1.90 -5.38
C LEU A 78 4.63 -2.36 -5.25
N ALA A 79 5.46 -2.11 -6.25
CA ALA A 79 6.89 -2.41 -6.20
C ALA A 79 7.59 -1.63 -5.09
N ARG A 80 7.38 -0.30 -5.03
CA ARG A 80 7.96 0.55 -3.98
C ARG A 80 7.49 0.13 -2.58
N SER A 81 6.20 -0.20 -2.44
CA SER A 81 5.62 -0.69 -1.18
C SER A 81 6.25 -2.01 -0.73
N ARG A 82 6.40 -2.98 -1.64
CA ARG A 82 7.10 -4.25 -1.38
C ARG A 82 8.54 -4.02 -0.95
N ASP A 83 9.29 -3.20 -1.67
CA ASP A 83 10.72 -3.00 -1.39
C ASP A 83 10.90 -2.33 -0.02
N ARG A 84 10.05 -1.35 0.33
CA ARG A 84 10.02 -0.74 1.67
C ARG A 84 9.66 -1.75 2.77
N LEU A 85 8.71 -2.63 2.50
CA LEU A 85 8.33 -3.69 3.41
C LEU A 85 9.49 -4.63 3.71
N LEU A 86 10.17 -5.11 2.66
CA LEU A 86 11.32 -5.99 2.78
C LEU A 86 12.46 -5.30 3.53
N ASN A 87 12.75 -4.03 3.22
CA ASN A 87 13.76 -3.26 3.94
C ASN A 87 13.43 -3.12 5.42
N ALA A 88 12.19 -2.76 5.77
CA ALA A 88 11.76 -2.64 7.16
C ALA A 88 11.85 -3.97 7.93
N LEU A 89 11.56 -5.10 7.26
CA LEU A 89 11.71 -6.43 7.84
C LEU A 89 13.18 -6.82 8.02
N MET A 90 14.05 -6.52 7.04
CA MET A 90 15.49 -6.81 7.12
C MET A 90 16.18 -5.96 8.20
N GLU A 91 15.88 -4.66 8.29
CA GLU A 91 16.41 -3.78 9.32
C GLU A 91 16.05 -4.25 10.72
N ARG A 92 14.81 -4.72 10.93
CA ARG A 92 14.39 -5.26 12.24
C ARG A 92 14.85 -6.68 12.51
N GLY A 93 14.96 -7.52 11.48
CA GLY A 93 15.56 -8.85 11.58
C GLY A 93 17.01 -8.76 12.05
N ASN A 94 17.76 -7.77 11.56
CA ASN A 94 19.12 -7.50 12.02
C ASN A 94 19.20 -6.85 13.41
N LEU A 95 18.15 -6.16 13.88
CA LEU A 95 18.08 -5.63 15.25
C LEU A 95 17.76 -6.70 16.31
N GLN A 96 17.41 -7.94 15.91
CA GLN A 96 17.17 -9.06 16.82
C GLN A 96 18.35 -10.05 16.91
N VAL A 97 19.44 -9.83 16.16
CA VAL A 97 20.67 -10.64 16.27
C VAL A 97 21.74 -9.88 17.07
N SER A 98 21.40 -9.56 18.32
CA SER A 98 22.42 -9.42 19.36
C SER A 98 22.27 -10.61 20.30
N ARG A 99 23.29 -11.48 20.26
CA ARG A 99 23.53 -12.53 21.25
C ARG A 99 23.71 -11.94 22.64
#